data_AF-F4N7K0-F1
#
_entry.id   AF-F4N7K0-F1
#
_cell.length_a   1.000
_cell.length_b   1.000
_cell.length_c   1.000
_cell.angle_alpha   90.00
_cell.angle_beta   90.00
_cell.angle_gamma   90.00
#
_symmetry.space_group_name_H-M   'P 1'
#
loop_
_entity.id
_entity.type
_entity.pdbx_description
1 polymer ?
#
loop_
_entity_poly.entity_id
_entity_poly.type
_entity_poly.pdbx_seq_one_letter_code
_entity_poly.pdbx_strand_id
1 'polypeptide(L)' 'MAGWVANEVIPAGRRQTEYMATLKRMINAPLLGVVPHLADLATSPVTERRDLGRYLDLSLLAVHRRPD' A
#
# COMPACT_ATOMS: atom_id res chain seq x y z
N MET A 1 -1.73 10.50 11.48
CA MET A 1 -1.79 10.10 10.05
C MET A 1 -2.90 9.08 9.90
N ALA A 2 -3.66 9.11 8.79
CA ALA A 2 -4.85 8.26 8.63
C ALA A 2 -4.55 6.80 8.21
N GLY A 3 -3.38 6.55 7.61
CA GLY A 3 -2.93 5.24 7.13
C GLY A 3 -1.72 5.36 6.21
N TRP A 4 -1.14 4.25 5.79
CA TRP A 4 -0.04 4.19 4.81
C TRP A 4 -0.19 3.00 3.85
N VAL A 5 0.44 3.09 2.69
CA VAL A 5 0.45 2.02 1.66
C VAL A 5 1.89 1.59 1.44
N ALA A 6 2.13 0.28 1.41
CA ALA A 6 3.40 -0.26 0.95
C ALA A 6 3.33 -0.47 -0.57
N ASN A 7 4.23 0.17 -1.32
CA ASN A 7 4.34 -0.02 -2.77
C ASN A 7 5.66 -0.76 -3.07
N GLU A 8 5.57 -1.97 -3.62
CA GLU A 8 6.73 -2.73 -4.05
C GLU A 8 7.26 -2.22 -5.38
N VAL A 9 8.10 -1.19 -5.34
CA VAL A 9 8.69 -0.59 -6.54
C VAL A 9 9.65 -1.52 -7.29
N ILE A 10 10.17 -2.54 -6.61
CA ILE A 10 11.03 -3.60 -7.15
C ILE A 10 10.50 -4.98 -6.72
N PRO A 11 10.87 -6.07 -7.40
CA PRO A 11 10.54 -7.41 -6.95
C PRO A 11 10.99 -7.66 -5.50
N ALA A 12 10.18 -8.39 -4.73
CA ALA A 12 10.47 -8.70 -3.33
C ALA A 12 11.85 -9.35 -3.15
N GLY A 13 12.72 -8.66 -2.42
CA GLY A 13 14.05 -9.15 -2.09
C GLY A 13 14.06 -10.07 -0.87
N ARG A 14 15.22 -10.68 -0.57
CA ARG A 14 15.41 -11.62 0.55
C ARG A 14 14.91 -11.11 1.90
N ARG A 15 14.96 -9.79 2.14
CA ARG A 15 14.65 -9.16 3.44
C ARG A 15 13.29 -8.46 3.48
N GLN A 16 12.42 -8.71 2.49
CA GLN A 16 11.13 -8.02 2.36
C GLN A 16 10.29 -8.13 3.63
N THR A 17 10.27 -9.31 4.26
CA THR A 17 9.55 -9.59 5.49
C THR A 17 10.06 -8.72 6.66
N GLU A 18 11.37 -8.61 6.82
CA GLU A 18 12.00 -7.82 7.89
C GLU A 18 11.81 -6.32 7.69
N TYR A 19 11.90 -5.85 6.44
CA TYR A 19 11.54 -4.47 6.10
C TYR A 19 10.08 -4.19 6.47
N MET A 20 9.16 -5.08 6.10
CA MET A 20 7.74 -4.92 6.43
C MET A 20 7.45 -4.95 7.92
N ALA A 21 8.08 -5.85 8.67
CA ALA A 21 7.97 -5.89 10.13
C ALA A 21 8.46 -4.58 10.77
N THR A 22 9.59 -4.04 10.28
CA THR A 22 10.16 -2.79 10.77
C THR A 22 9.24 -1.61 10.49
N LEU A 23 8.73 -1.48 9.26
CA LEU A 23 7.84 -0.39 8.86
C LEU A 23 6.50 -0.42 9.62
N LYS A 24 5.90 -1.61 9.78
CA LYS A 24 4.68 -1.79 10.58
C LYS A 24 4.87 -1.37 12.04
N ARG A 25 6.06 -1.60 12.61
CA ARG A 25 6.39 -1.19 13.99
C ARG A 25 6.64 0.31 14.12
N MET A 26 7.27 0.92 13.11
CA MET A 26 7.76 2.31 13.20
C MET A 26 6.74 3.35 12.72
N ILE A 27 5.89 3.01 11.76
CA ILE A 27 4.86 3.92 11.26
C ILE A 27 3.62 3.77 12.14
N ASN A 28 3.37 4.75 13.00
CA ASN A 28 2.20 4.77 13.88
C ASN A 28 0.91 5.16 13.13
N ALA A 29 0.53 4.34 12.15
CA ALA A 29 -0.69 4.44 11.35
C ALA A 29 -1.00 3.06 10.73
N PRO A 30 -2.27 2.75 10.42
CA PRO A 30 -2.62 1.46 9.83
C PRO A 30 -2.02 1.29 8.43
N LEU A 31 -1.50 0.09 8.14
CA LEU A 31 -1.15 -0.32 6.78
C LEU A 31 -2.44 -0.64 6.03
N LEU A 32 -2.77 0.17 5.02
CA LEU A 32 -3.96 0.02 4.20
C LEU A 32 -3.85 -1.16 3.22
N GLY A 33 -2.61 -1.55 2.88
CA GLY A 33 -2.37 -2.65 1.97
C GLY A 33 -1.00 -2.61 1.31
N VAL A 34 -0.71 -3.63 0.51
CA VAL A 34 0.54 -3.78 -0.25
C VAL A 34 0.21 -3.84 -1.73
N VAL A 35 0.70 -2.87 -2.49
CA VAL A 35 0.66 -2.92 -3.96
C VAL A 35 1.90 -3.69 -4.43
N PRO A 36 1.74 -4.84 -5.10
CA PRO A 36 2.87 -5.66 -5.53
C PRO A 36 3.64 -5.00 -6.67
N HIS A 37 4.83 -5.50 -6.94
CA HIS A 37 5.61 -5.08 -8.09
C HIS A 37 4.89 -5.42 -9.40
N LEU A 38 4.54 -4.38 -10.16
CA LEU A 38 3.90 -4.52 -11.47
C LEU A 38 4.98 -4.66 -12.54
N ALA A 39 5.23 -5.88 -13.00
CA ALA A 39 6.29 -6.19 -13.96
C ALA A 39 5.95 -5.77 -15.41
N ASP A 40 4.67 -5.57 -15.69
CA ASP A 40 4.10 -5.35 -17.02
C ASP A 40 3.73 -3.88 -17.28
N LEU A 41 4.37 -2.92 -16.61
CA LEU A 41 4.06 -1.49 -16.76
C LEU A 41 4.32 -0.94 -18.16
N ALA A 42 5.19 -1.57 -18.94
CA ALA A 42 5.46 -1.18 -20.33
C ALA A 42 4.31 -1.55 -21.29
N THR A 43 3.58 -2.63 -21.00
CA THR A 43 2.48 -3.14 -21.83
C THR A 43 1.11 -2.84 -21.24
N SER A 44 1.03 -2.61 -19.92
CA SER A 44 -0.17 -2.20 -19.20
C SER A 44 0.18 -1.09 -18.19
N PRO A 45 0.22 0.17 -18.65
CA PRO A 45 0.53 1.31 -17.79
C PRO A 45 -0.47 1.44 -16.63
N VAL A 46 0.00 1.94 -15.48
CA VAL A 46 -0.87 2.14 -14.29
C VAL A 46 -2.09 3.02 -14.61
N THR A 47 -1.95 3.98 -15.52
CA THR A 47 -3.01 4.90 -15.95
C THR A 47 -4.21 4.21 -16.59
N GLU A 48 -4.05 2.98 -17.07
CA GLU A 48 -5.12 2.21 -17.74
C GLU A 48 -5.72 1.13 -16.83
N ARG A 49 -5.10 0.85 -15.67
CA ARG A 49 -5.57 -0.18 -14.73
C ARG A 49 -6.72 0.32 -13.87
N ARG A 50 -7.72 -0.52 -13.67
CA ARG A 50 -8.92 -0.20 -12.88
C ARG A 50 -9.12 -1.07 -11.64
N ASP A 51 -8.30 -2.10 -11.49
CA ASP A 51 -8.47 -3.14 -10.47
C ASP A 51 -7.53 -2.95 -9.27
N LEU A 52 -6.60 -1.98 -9.30
CA LEU A 52 -5.59 -1.78 -8.25
C LEU A 52 -6.18 -1.43 -6.87
N GLY A 53 -7.41 -0.93 -6.82
CA GLY A 53 -8.12 -0.68 -5.56
C GLY A 53 -8.26 -1.93 -4.68
N ARG A 54 -8.24 -3.14 -5.28
CA ARG A 54 -8.33 -4.41 -4.55
C ARG A 54 -7.20 -4.65 -3.55
N TYR A 55 -6.08 -3.95 -3.68
CA TYR A 55 -4.95 -4.08 -2.78
C TYR A 55 -5.11 -3.27 -1.50
N LEU A 56 -6.14 -2.43 -1.41
CA LEU A 56 -6.34 -1.50 -0.32
C LEU A 56 -7.60 -1.83 0.48
N ASP A 57 -7.45 -1.92 1.79
CA ASP A 57 -8.55 -1.93 2.75
C ASP A 57 -8.83 -0.50 3.23
N LEU A 58 -9.84 0.12 2.62
CA LEU A 58 -10.25 1.49 2.97
C LEU A 58 -11.02 1.55 4.29
N SER A 59 -11.47 0.42 4.86
CA SER A 59 -12.13 0.41 6.17
C SER A 59 -11.18 0.81 7.31
N LEU A 60 -9.88 0.70 7.07
CA LEU A 60 -8.82 1.08 7.99
C LEU A 60 -8.57 2.60 8.06
N LEU A 61 -9.13 3.37 7.12
CA LEU A 61 -9.06 4.82 7.17
C LEU A 61 -10.01 5.33 8.25
N ALA A 62 -9.45 6.00 9.26
CA ALA A 62 -10.26 6.73 10.22
C ALA A 62 -11.06 7.81 9.49
N VAL A 63 -12.39 7.72 9.52
CA VAL A 63 -13.26 8.78 9.05
C VAL A 63 -13.11 9.94 10.02
N HIS A 64 -12.32 10.95 9.64
CA HIS A 64 -12.30 12.22 10.35
C HIS A 64 -13.63 12.92 10.04
N ARG A 65 -14.66 12.64 10.86
CA ARG A 65 -15.92 13.38 10.81
C ARG A 65 -15.58 14.80 11.22
N ARG A 66 -15.69 15.77 10.30
CA ARG A 66 -15.61 17.18 10.67
C ARG A 66 -16.71 17.45 11.72
N PRO A 67 -16.41 18.14 12.83
CA PRO A 67 -17.47 18.64 13.69
C PRO A 67 -18.30 19.66 12.89
N ASP A 68 -19.63 19.53 13.01
CA ASP A 68 -20.62 20.47 12.44
C ASP A 68 -20.50 21.87 13.07
#